data_AF-A0A4P5VPW9-F1
#
_entry.id   AF-A0A4P5VPW9-F1
#
_cell.length_a   1.000
_cell.length_b   1.000
_cell.length_c   1.000
_cell.angle_alpha   90.00
_cell.angle_beta   90.00
_cell.angle_gamma   90.00
#
_symmetry.space_group_name_H-M   'P 1'
#
loop_
_entity.id
_entity.type
_entity.pdbx_description
1 polymer ?
#
loop_
_entity_poly.entity_id
_entity_poly.type
_entity_poly.pdbx_seq_one_letter_code
_entity_poly.pdbx_strand_id
1 'polypeptide(L)'
;MGLRDALKAKVKAALGMGVPVPTAASPTAMAPGPSAAKPVAASPAVAAARPAAGTPASAGPAVAASPASPPVSPPLAAPVSDFRRVADSAAVRDDKPGTYVHAGLNVAVFRKGGKLYALDNACAHEDGPIGEGAIDGCTVRCPYHDWQYDFTTGACLTDPERQRATFAVKEAEGGIWLGPQLTAGSESRGGEHDDGMEVIRK
;
A
#
# COMPACT_ATOMS: atom_id res chain seq x y z
N MET A 1 -46.02 -6.03 -11.65
CA MET A 1 -44.98 -5.18 -11.03
C MET A 1 -43.69 -6.00 -11.00
N GLY A 2 -42.53 -5.39 -11.28
CA GLY A 2 -41.31 -6.13 -11.62
C GLY A 2 -40.40 -6.39 -10.42
N LEU A 3 -39.48 -7.36 -10.56
CA LEU A 3 -38.50 -7.74 -9.54
C LEU A 3 -37.58 -6.58 -9.09
N ARG A 4 -37.56 -5.47 -9.84
CA ARG A 4 -36.82 -4.23 -9.52
C ARG A 4 -37.47 -3.39 -8.41
N ASP A 5 -38.78 -3.53 -8.19
CA ASP A 5 -39.50 -2.76 -7.16
C ASP A 5 -39.24 -3.30 -5.73
N ALA A 6 -38.95 -4.59 -5.60
CA ALA A 6 -38.66 -5.23 -4.32
C ALA A 6 -37.29 -4.82 -3.73
N LEU A 7 -36.31 -4.43 -4.57
CA LEU A 7 -34.95 -4.12 -4.13
C LEU A 7 -34.83 -2.73 -3.48
N LYS A 8 -35.66 -1.77 -3.88
CA LYS A 8 -35.70 -0.43 -3.26
C LYS A 8 -36.26 -0.41 -1.84
N ALA A 9 -37.01 -1.45 -1.43
CA ALA A 9 -37.64 -1.52 -0.10
C ALA A 9 -36.66 -1.86 1.04
N LYS A 10 -35.48 -2.46 0.75
CA LYS A 10 -34.51 -2.87 1.77
C LYS A 10 -33.43 -1.84 2.12
N VAL A 11 -33.34 -0.73 1.38
CA VAL A 11 -32.33 0.34 1.62
C VAL A 11 -32.80 1.37 2.67
N LYS A 12 -34.07 1.34 3.09
CA LYS A 12 -34.68 2.38 3.95
C LYS A 12 -35.00 1.89 5.38
N ALA A 13 -34.04 1.25 6.05
CA ALA A 13 -34.21 0.74 7.42
C ALA A 13 -32.96 0.87 8.32
N ALA A 14 -32.06 1.82 8.05
CA ALA A 14 -30.82 2.02 8.81
C ALA A 14 -30.44 3.50 9.07
N LEU A 15 -31.43 4.40 9.12
CA LEU A 15 -31.26 5.76 9.67
C LEU A 15 -32.26 5.95 10.80
N GLY A 16 -31.80 6.09 12.05
CA GLY A 16 -32.73 6.29 13.16
C GLY A 16 -32.21 6.14 14.59
N MET A 17 -30.94 6.40 14.89
CA MET A 17 -30.48 6.64 16.27
C MET A 17 -29.46 7.78 16.28
N GLY A 18 -29.86 8.94 16.80
CA GLY A 18 -29.04 10.15 16.80
C GLY A 18 -28.06 10.19 17.96
N VAL A 19 -26.84 10.64 17.70
CA VAL A 19 -25.86 11.04 18.71
C VAL A 19 -25.88 12.58 18.79
N PRO A 20 -26.07 13.20 19.97
CA PRO A 20 -26.17 14.65 20.08
C PRO A 20 -24.83 15.34 19.84
N VAL A 21 -24.82 16.31 18.93
CA VAL A 21 -23.71 17.25 18.72
C VAL A 21 -23.86 18.43 19.70
N PRO A 22 -22.83 18.78 20.49
CA PRO A 22 -22.84 20.03 21.27
C PRO A 22 -22.62 21.24 20.35
N THR A 23 -23.50 22.23 20.46
CA THR A 23 -23.56 23.39 19.55
C THR A 23 -22.76 24.59 20.06
N ALA A 24 -22.09 25.28 19.13
CA ALA A 24 -21.65 26.68 19.16
C ALA A 24 -20.61 27.15 20.23
N ALA A 25 -19.49 27.66 19.73
CA ALA A 25 -19.24 29.11 19.76
C ALA A 25 -18.17 29.54 18.72
N SER A 26 -18.55 30.49 17.87
CA SER A 26 -17.68 31.41 17.11
C SER A 26 -18.09 32.83 17.58
N PRO A 27 -17.29 33.93 17.46
CA PRO A 27 -16.59 34.30 16.23
C PRO A 27 -15.22 35.02 16.39
N THR A 28 -14.47 35.13 15.28
CA THR A 28 -14.09 36.42 14.63
C THR A 28 -13.04 36.19 13.55
N ALA A 29 -13.20 36.87 12.41
CA ALA A 29 -12.28 36.81 11.27
C ALA A 29 -11.16 37.85 11.37
N MET A 30 -10.01 37.57 10.76
CA MET A 30 -9.16 38.61 10.15
C MET A 30 -8.38 38.06 8.95
N ALA A 31 -8.07 38.94 8.01
CA ALA A 31 -7.65 38.63 6.63
C ALA A 31 -6.10 38.68 6.45
N PRO A 32 -5.55 38.37 5.24
CA PRO A 32 -4.15 37.95 5.08
C PRO A 32 -3.12 39.08 4.86
N GLY A 33 -1.84 38.74 5.04
CA GLY A 33 -0.66 39.57 4.74
C GLY A 33 0.58 38.72 4.36
N PRO A 34 1.64 39.29 3.76
CA PRO A 34 2.35 38.60 2.68
C PRO A 34 3.82 38.18 2.94
N SER A 35 4.27 37.24 2.11
CA SER A 35 5.60 37.11 1.44
C SER A 35 6.86 37.69 2.09
N ALA A 36 7.84 36.81 2.38
CA ALA A 36 9.27 37.11 2.19
C ALA A 36 10.11 35.82 2.08
N ALA A 37 10.78 35.62 0.94
CA ALA A 37 11.91 34.69 0.82
C ALA A 37 13.22 35.37 1.25
N LYS A 38 14.20 34.61 1.78
CA LYS A 38 15.60 35.05 1.98
C LYS A 38 16.56 33.84 2.17
N PRO A 39 17.90 33.98 2.11
CA PRO A 39 18.60 33.43 0.94
C PRO A 39 19.81 32.51 1.25
N VAL A 40 20.40 32.00 0.18
CA VAL A 40 21.71 31.33 0.10
C VAL A 40 22.86 32.14 0.70
N ALA A 41 23.83 31.44 1.30
CA ALA A 41 25.20 31.91 1.52
C ALA A 41 26.19 30.73 1.33
N ALA A 42 27.39 31.00 0.82
CA ALA A 42 28.37 29.99 0.42
C ALA A 42 29.80 30.32 0.87
N SER A 43 30.58 29.27 1.20
CA SER A 43 32.05 29.19 1.25
C SER A 43 32.81 30.17 2.19
N PRO A 44 34.03 29.80 2.65
CA PRO A 44 35.23 29.94 1.82
C PRO A 44 36.16 28.72 1.81
N ALA A 45 37.03 28.65 0.81
CA ALA A 45 38.13 27.69 0.71
C ALA A 45 39.46 28.30 1.18
N VAL A 46 40.38 27.47 1.68
CA VAL A 46 41.83 27.72 1.69
C VAL A 46 42.61 26.42 1.46
N ALA A 47 43.69 26.52 0.68
CA ALA A 47 44.65 25.44 0.39
C ALA A 47 45.78 25.42 1.46
N ALA A 48 46.83 24.59 1.46
CA ALA A 48 47.35 23.57 0.55
C ALA A 48 48.31 22.62 1.31
N ALA A 49 48.60 21.41 0.80
CA ALA A 49 49.96 20.80 0.76
C ALA A 49 49.98 19.36 0.19
N ARG A 50 50.96 19.08 -0.68
CA ARG A 50 51.52 17.74 -1.04
C ARG A 50 52.93 17.66 -0.38
N PRO A 51 53.68 16.52 -0.25
CA PRO A 51 53.77 15.32 -1.11
C PRO A 51 53.86 13.98 -0.30
N ALA A 52 54.19 12.76 -0.78
CA ALA A 52 54.22 12.07 -2.09
C ALA A 52 54.29 10.52 -1.89
N ALA A 53 54.12 9.77 -2.99
CA ALA A 53 54.65 8.43 -3.29
C ALA A 53 54.24 7.19 -2.44
N GLY A 54 53.64 6.20 -3.10
CA GLY A 54 53.40 4.83 -2.62
C GLY A 54 52.87 3.93 -3.75
N THR A 55 53.65 2.91 -4.12
CA THR A 55 53.49 1.99 -5.27
C THR A 55 52.27 1.06 -5.16
N PRO A 56 51.64 0.59 -6.27
CA PRO A 56 50.37 -0.14 -6.20
C PRO A 56 50.51 -1.64 -5.86
N ALA A 57 49.48 -2.21 -5.24
CA ALA A 57 49.28 -3.65 -5.11
C ALA A 57 47.88 -4.03 -5.62
N SER A 58 47.82 -4.97 -6.56
CA SER A 58 46.57 -5.55 -7.06
C SER A 58 46.03 -6.56 -6.06
N ALA A 59 44.74 -6.46 -5.75
CA ALA A 59 43.97 -7.50 -5.06
C ALA A 59 42.62 -7.63 -5.78
N GLY A 60 42.22 -8.87 -6.10
CA GLY A 60 41.09 -9.15 -6.99
C GLY A 60 39.72 -8.79 -6.40
N PRO A 61 38.65 -8.80 -7.24
CA PRO A 61 37.30 -8.53 -6.77
C PRO A 61 36.87 -9.59 -5.76
N ALA A 62 36.56 -9.15 -4.54
CA ALA A 62 35.83 -9.96 -3.58
C ALA A 62 34.45 -10.26 -4.16
N VAL A 63 34.23 -11.51 -4.58
CA VAL A 63 32.90 -11.98 -4.96
C VAL A 63 31.99 -11.90 -3.75
N ALA A 64 31.03 -10.97 -3.78
CA ALA A 64 30.03 -10.85 -2.74
C ALA A 64 29.24 -12.15 -2.66
N ALA A 65 29.18 -12.75 -1.47
CA ALA A 65 28.33 -13.90 -1.22
C ALA A 65 26.86 -13.44 -1.37
N SER A 66 26.23 -13.86 -2.47
CA SER A 66 24.80 -13.64 -2.70
C SER A 66 24.02 -14.58 -1.78
N PRO A 67 23.24 -14.09 -0.79
CA PRO A 67 22.30 -14.94 -0.09
C PRO A 67 21.19 -15.36 -1.07
N ALA A 68 20.92 -16.66 -1.15
CA ALA A 68 19.99 -17.24 -2.09
C ALA A 68 18.57 -16.66 -1.98
N SER A 69 17.87 -16.66 -3.12
CA SER A 69 16.52 -16.10 -3.31
C SER A 69 15.51 -16.54 -2.24
N PRO A 70 14.55 -15.67 -1.86
CA PRO A 70 13.37 -16.13 -1.13
C PRO A 70 12.56 -17.11 -2.00
N PRO A 71 11.82 -18.06 -1.39
CA PRO A 71 11.13 -19.11 -2.13
C PRO A 71 9.94 -18.57 -2.94
N VAL A 72 9.72 -19.20 -4.09
CA VAL A 72 8.55 -18.96 -4.96
C VAL A 72 7.23 -19.10 -4.20
N SER A 73 6.28 -18.22 -4.51
CA SER A 73 4.96 -18.17 -3.86
C SER A 73 4.20 -19.50 -4.01
N PRO A 74 3.64 -20.06 -2.92
CA PRO A 74 2.87 -21.30 -3.00
C PRO A 74 1.54 -21.10 -3.76
N PRO A 75 0.97 -22.17 -4.33
CA PRO A 75 -0.29 -22.09 -5.06
C PRO A 75 -1.45 -21.63 -4.17
N LEU A 76 -2.39 -20.93 -4.80
CA LEU A 76 -3.57 -20.27 -4.22
C LEU A 76 -4.19 -21.08 -3.07
N ALA A 77 -3.99 -20.61 -1.84
CA ALA A 77 -4.42 -21.32 -0.65
C ALA A 77 -5.96 -21.38 -0.54
N ALA A 78 -6.45 -22.51 -0.02
CA ALA A 78 -7.87 -22.74 0.26
C ALA A 78 -8.48 -21.62 1.15
N PRO A 79 -9.79 -21.37 1.06
CA PRO A 79 -10.43 -20.26 1.78
C PRO A 79 -10.31 -20.44 3.30
N VAL A 80 -9.39 -19.69 3.91
CA VAL A 80 -9.26 -19.63 5.37
C VAL A 80 -10.47 -18.90 5.95
N SER A 81 -11.43 -19.67 6.48
CA SER A 81 -12.61 -19.12 7.15
C SER A 81 -12.31 -18.57 8.55
N ASP A 82 -11.06 -18.71 9.02
CA ASP A 82 -10.62 -18.35 10.36
C ASP A 82 -9.85 -17.01 10.39
N PHE A 83 -10.04 -16.22 11.45
CA PHE A 83 -9.36 -14.95 11.63
C PHE A 83 -8.00 -15.15 12.31
N ARG A 84 -6.92 -14.80 11.61
CA ARG A 84 -5.54 -14.84 12.13
C ARG A 84 -5.06 -13.44 12.51
N ARG A 85 -4.58 -13.28 13.76
CA ARG A 85 -3.86 -12.07 14.19
C ARG A 85 -2.57 -11.92 13.37
N VAL A 86 -2.37 -10.76 12.75
CA VAL A 86 -1.19 -10.46 11.93
C VAL A 86 -0.31 -9.35 12.51
N ALA A 87 -0.91 -8.43 13.27
CA ALA A 87 -0.19 -7.28 13.81
C ALA A 87 -0.82 -6.76 15.11
N ASP A 88 -0.12 -5.83 15.74
CA ASP A 88 -0.70 -4.96 16.75
C ASP A 88 -1.50 -3.82 16.13
N SER A 89 -2.56 -3.37 16.81
CA SER A 89 -3.36 -2.21 16.41
C SER A 89 -2.53 -0.96 16.14
N ALA A 90 -1.47 -0.72 16.93
CA ALA A 90 -0.62 0.46 16.80
C ALA A 90 0.32 0.42 15.58
N ALA A 91 0.39 -0.70 14.85
CA ALA A 91 1.25 -0.89 13.68
C ALA A 91 0.68 -0.28 12.40
N VAL A 92 -0.65 -0.25 12.25
CA VAL A 92 -1.34 0.35 11.08
C VAL A 92 -2.09 1.62 11.48
N ARG A 93 -1.83 2.70 10.76
CA ARG A 93 -2.38 4.05 10.99
C ARG A 93 -2.86 4.64 9.68
N ASP A 94 -3.63 5.73 9.75
CA ASP A 94 -4.16 6.41 8.57
C ASP A 94 -3.06 6.97 7.64
N ASP A 95 -1.90 7.33 8.21
CA ASP A 95 -0.68 7.77 7.52
C ASP A 95 0.28 6.62 7.14
N LYS A 96 0.07 5.42 7.72
CA LYS A 96 1.01 4.30 7.61
C LYS A 96 0.26 2.97 7.46
N PRO A 97 0.03 2.50 6.22
CA PRO A 97 -0.43 1.14 5.98
C PRO A 97 0.61 0.10 6.43
N GLY A 98 0.21 -1.16 6.49
CA GLY A 98 1.11 -2.28 6.78
C GLY A 98 0.82 -3.49 5.90
N THR A 99 1.88 -4.15 5.42
CA THR A 99 1.79 -5.36 4.60
C THR A 99 2.05 -6.59 5.46
N TYR A 100 1.18 -7.60 5.36
CA TYR A 100 1.22 -8.81 6.20
C TYR A 100 0.94 -10.06 5.37
N VAL A 101 1.50 -11.19 5.77
CA VAL A 101 1.23 -12.49 5.13
C VAL A 101 -0.04 -13.11 5.74
N HIS A 102 -1.01 -13.45 4.88
CA HIS A 102 -2.23 -14.16 5.25
C HIS A 102 -2.61 -15.16 4.16
N ALA A 103 -2.92 -16.41 4.52
CA ALA A 103 -3.19 -17.49 3.56
C ALA A 103 -2.12 -17.67 2.47
N GLY A 104 -0.84 -17.41 2.79
CA GLY A 104 0.27 -17.46 1.82
C GLY A 104 0.30 -16.30 0.83
N LEU A 105 -0.56 -15.30 0.97
CA LEU A 105 -0.61 -14.09 0.16
C LEU A 105 -0.10 -12.88 0.95
N ASN A 106 0.50 -11.92 0.25
CA ASN A 106 0.79 -10.61 0.81
C ASN A 106 -0.47 -9.74 0.77
N VAL A 107 -0.90 -9.23 1.92
CA VAL A 107 -2.10 -8.42 2.10
C VAL A 107 -1.71 -7.06 2.68
N ALA A 108 -2.04 -5.99 1.96
CA ALA A 108 -1.91 -4.62 2.42
C ALA A 108 -3.12 -4.24 3.29
N VAL A 109 -2.87 -3.74 4.49
CA VAL A 109 -3.89 -3.30 5.44
C VAL A 109 -3.80 -1.79 5.63
N PHE A 110 -4.93 -1.13 5.40
CA PHE A 110 -5.10 0.31 5.44
C PHE A 110 -6.03 0.68 6.61
N ARG A 111 -5.76 1.81 7.27
CA ARG A 111 -6.72 2.44 8.19
C ARG A 111 -7.23 3.72 7.54
N LYS A 112 -8.54 3.97 7.59
CA LYS A 112 -9.13 5.24 7.16
C LYS A 112 -10.31 5.61 8.05
N GLY A 113 -10.21 6.75 8.75
CA GLY A 113 -11.28 7.25 9.62
C GLY A 113 -11.67 6.24 10.72
N GLY A 114 -10.69 5.51 11.26
CA GLY A 114 -10.91 4.46 12.27
C GLY A 114 -11.46 3.14 11.74
N LYS A 115 -11.70 2.99 10.42
CA LYS A 115 -12.04 1.70 9.79
C LYS A 115 -10.78 1.06 9.22
N LEU A 116 -10.70 -0.27 9.29
CA LEU A 116 -9.66 -1.05 8.63
C LEU A 116 -10.17 -1.62 7.31
N TYR A 117 -9.28 -1.71 6.32
CA TYR A 117 -9.50 -2.30 5.01
C TYR A 117 -8.30 -3.18 4.65
N ALA A 118 -8.51 -4.26 3.90
CA ALA A 118 -7.46 -5.20 3.54
C ALA A 118 -7.58 -5.60 2.06
N LEU A 119 -6.47 -5.51 1.34
CA LEU A 119 -6.36 -5.68 -0.10
C LEU A 119 -5.17 -6.60 -0.43
N ASP A 120 -5.27 -7.42 -1.46
CA ASP A 120 -4.11 -8.11 -2.04
C ASP A 120 -3.03 -7.07 -2.40
N ASN A 121 -1.80 -7.28 -1.89
CA ASN A 121 -0.72 -6.30 -1.97
C ASN A 121 -0.07 -6.22 -3.35
N ALA A 122 -0.31 -7.20 -4.23
CA ALA A 122 0.35 -7.27 -5.51
C ALA A 122 -0.39 -6.42 -6.56
N CYS A 123 0.35 -5.71 -7.42
CA CYS A 123 -0.22 -4.99 -8.55
C CYS A 123 -0.67 -5.95 -9.66
N ALA A 124 -1.82 -5.69 -10.30
CA ALA A 124 -2.29 -6.42 -11.48
C ALA A 124 -1.51 -6.08 -12.78
N HIS A 125 -0.53 -5.17 -12.68
CA HIS A 125 0.45 -4.88 -13.73
C HIS A 125 1.60 -5.90 -13.68
N GLU A 126 2.43 -5.82 -12.64
CA GLU A 126 3.70 -6.56 -12.46
C GLU A 126 3.97 -6.86 -10.97
N ASP A 127 2.94 -7.28 -10.22
CA ASP A 127 3.01 -7.71 -8.81
C ASP A 127 3.52 -6.68 -7.77
N GLY A 128 3.89 -5.48 -8.20
CA GLY A 128 4.47 -4.42 -7.36
C GLY A 128 3.66 -4.04 -6.11
N PRO A 129 4.32 -3.63 -5.01
CA PRO A 129 3.71 -3.56 -3.68
C PRO A 129 2.75 -2.38 -3.52
N ILE A 130 1.45 -2.63 -3.64
CA ILE A 130 0.39 -1.63 -3.50
C ILE A 130 0.42 -0.98 -2.10
N GLY A 131 0.67 -1.76 -1.04
CA GLY A 131 0.70 -1.28 0.35
C GLY A 131 1.86 -0.33 0.68
N GLU A 132 2.87 -0.23 -0.18
CA GLU A 132 3.96 0.75 -0.08
C GLU A 132 3.69 2.02 -0.91
N GLY A 133 2.51 2.07 -1.55
CA GLY A 133 2.07 3.16 -2.41
C GLY A 133 1.61 4.42 -1.68
N ALA A 134 1.53 5.52 -2.43
CA ALA A 134 1.00 6.79 -1.93
C ALA A 134 -0.54 6.69 -1.76
N ILE A 135 -1.06 7.18 -0.63
CA ILE A 135 -2.51 7.18 -0.33
C ILE A 135 -3.09 8.57 -0.57
N ASP A 136 -4.18 8.64 -1.34
CA ASP A 136 -5.04 9.81 -1.47
C ASP A 136 -6.51 9.42 -1.26
N GLY A 137 -7.21 10.05 -0.32
CA GLY A 137 -8.59 9.67 0.01
C GLY A 137 -8.72 8.19 0.42
N CYS A 138 -9.45 7.40 -0.38
CA CYS A 138 -9.61 5.94 -0.27
C CYS A 138 -8.83 5.16 -1.35
N THR A 139 -7.99 5.88 -2.12
CA THR A 139 -7.19 5.35 -3.21
C THR A 139 -5.76 5.16 -2.73
N VAL A 140 -5.13 4.08 -3.16
CA VAL A 140 -3.68 3.84 -3.03
C VAL A 140 -3.07 3.69 -4.42
N ARG A 141 -1.89 4.27 -4.61
CA ARG A 141 -1.18 4.30 -5.87
C ARG A 141 0.12 3.49 -5.80
N CYS A 142 0.18 2.39 -6.56
CA CYS A 142 1.32 1.50 -6.64
C CYS A 142 2.62 2.25 -7.00
N PRO A 143 3.73 2.05 -6.28
CA PRO A 143 4.94 2.86 -6.42
C PRO A 143 5.76 2.57 -7.69
N TYR A 144 5.45 1.50 -8.44
CA TYR A 144 6.20 1.14 -9.65
C TYR A 144 5.73 1.94 -10.86
N HIS A 145 4.43 1.92 -11.16
CA HIS A 145 3.86 2.43 -12.41
C HIS A 145 2.58 3.26 -12.21
N ASP A 146 2.42 3.86 -11.04
CA ASP A 146 1.30 4.76 -10.69
C ASP A 146 -0.11 4.12 -10.80
N TRP A 147 -0.23 2.78 -10.79
CA TRP A 147 -1.53 2.09 -10.83
C TRP A 147 -2.36 2.35 -9.57
N GLN A 148 -3.59 2.82 -9.76
CA GLN A 148 -4.47 3.28 -8.68
C GLN A 148 -5.53 2.23 -8.34
N TYR A 149 -5.72 1.99 -7.04
CA TYR A 149 -6.70 1.06 -6.51
C TYR A 149 -7.50 1.70 -5.38
N ASP A 150 -8.82 1.57 -5.39
CA ASP A 150 -9.65 1.86 -4.22
C ASP A 150 -9.50 0.68 -3.24
N PHE A 151 -8.86 0.92 -2.09
CA PHE A 151 -8.57 -0.15 -1.12
C PHE A 151 -9.81 -0.58 -0.31
N THR A 152 -10.95 0.08 -0.48
CA THR A 152 -12.20 -0.24 0.24
C THR A 152 -13.07 -1.24 -0.52
N THR A 153 -12.95 -1.25 -1.85
CA THR A 153 -13.70 -2.10 -2.79
C THR A 153 -12.81 -3.10 -3.54
N GLY A 154 -11.52 -2.78 -3.69
CA GLY A 154 -10.57 -3.50 -4.53
C GLY A 154 -10.61 -3.10 -6.00
N ALA A 155 -11.45 -2.14 -6.41
CA ALA A 155 -11.52 -1.69 -7.79
C ALA A 155 -10.20 -1.04 -8.23
N CYS A 156 -9.69 -1.42 -9.40
CA CYS A 156 -8.61 -0.67 -10.04
C CYS A 156 -9.21 0.52 -10.78
N LEU A 157 -8.67 1.71 -10.52
CA LEU A 157 -9.10 2.97 -11.13
C LEU A 157 -8.33 3.27 -12.43
N THR A 158 -7.18 2.61 -12.63
CA THR A 158 -6.39 2.70 -13.86
C THR A 158 -6.95 1.78 -14.96
N ASP A 159 -7.33 0.54 -14.62
CA ASP A 159 -7.87 -0.45 -15.55
C ASP A 159 -9.01 -1.25 -14.86
N PRO A 160 -10.29 -0.93 -15.10
CA PRO A 160 -11.41 -1.48 -14.32
C PRO A 160 -11.56 -3.01 -14.32
N GLU A 161 -11.01 -3.70 -15.32
CA GLU A 161 -11.02 -5.17 -15.41
C GLU A 161 -10.03 -5.84 -14.43
N ARG A 162 -9.11 -5.06 -13.84
CA ARG A 162 -7.98 -5.54 -13.01
C ARG A 162 -8.11 -5.27 -11.52
N GLN A 163 -9.32 -5.45 -11.00
CA GLN A 163 -9.61 -5.35 -9.56
C GLN A 163 -8.73 -6.32 -8.72
N ARG A 164 -8.42 -5.97 -7.47
CA ARG A 164 -7.70 -6.85 -6.53
C ARG A 164 -8.64 -7.46 -5.49
N ALA A 165 -8.24 -8.60 -4.95
CA ALA A 165 -8.99 -9.28 -3.90
C ALA A 165 -8.99 -8.45 -2.61
N THR A 166 -10.14 -8.35 -1.95
CA THR A 166 -10.26 -7.79 -0.60
C THR A 166 -10.41 -8.90 0.43
N PHE A 167 -10.00 -8.63 1.67
CA PHE A 167 -10.02 -9.59 2.77
C PHE A 167 -10.80 -9.05 3.96
N ALA A 168 -11.40 -9.95 4.74
CA ALA A 168 -12.04 -9.59 5.99
C ALA A 168 -10.97 -9.11 6.98
N VAL A 169 -11.15 -7.93 7.56
CA VAL A 169 -10.24 -7.38 8.57
C VAL A 169 -11.01 -6.83 9.76
N LYS A 170 -10.50 -7.06 10.97
CA LYS A 170 -11.06 -6.51 12.21
C LYS A 170 -9.97 -6.11 13.19
N GLU A 171 -10.30 -5.12 14.01
CA GLU A 171 -9.54 -4.72 15.20
C GLU A 171 -10.20 -5.36 16.43
N ALA A 172 -9.44 -6.14 17.20
CA ALA A 172 -9.92 -6.78 18.42
C ALA A 172 -8.73 -7.07 19.35
N GLU A 173 -8.91 -6.85 20.66
CA GLU A 173 -7.90 -7.16 21.69
C GLU A 173 -6.54 -6.46 21.46
N GLY A 174 -6.58 -5.22 20.91
CA GLY A 174 -5.36 -4.48 20.51
C GLY A 174 -4.60 -5.12 19.35
N GLY A 175 -5.21 -6.06 18.61
CA GLY A 175 -4.65 -6.72 17.46
C GLY A 175 -5.42 -6.46 16.17
N ILE A 176 -4.71 -6.54 15.06
CA ILE A 176 -5.26 -6.58 13.71
C ILE A 176 -5.37 -8.04 13.29
N TRP A 177 -6.56 -8.43 12.86
CA TRP A 177 -6.89 -9.79 12.45
C TRP A 177 -7.35 -9.80 11.00
N LEU A 178 -6.71 -10.62 10.17
CA LEU A 178 -7.14 -10.90 8.80
C LEU A 178 -7.89 -12.24 8.77
N GLY A 179 -8.94 -12.32 7.95
CA GLY A 179 -9.77 -13.50 7.76
C GLY A 179 -10.12 -13.70 6.28
N PRO A 180 -11.23 -14.38 5.96
CA PRO A 180 -11.51 -14.86 4.61
C PRO A 180 -11.52 -13.75 3.56
N GLN A 181 -11.12 -14.13 2.35
CA GLN A 181 -11.26 -13.31 1.15
C GLN A 181 -12.74 -12.96 0.90
N LEU A 182 -13.04 -11.67 0.69
CA LEU A 182 -14.39 -11.15 0.48
C LEU A 182 -14.72 -10.97 -1.01
N THR A 183 -13.72 -10.63 -1.84
CA THR A 183 -13.90 -10.48 -3.30
C THR A 183 -12.86 -11.29 -4.06
N ALA A 184 -13.29 -11.95 -5.14
CA ALA A 184 -12.37 -12.51 -6.13
C ALA A 184 -11.75 -11.35 -6.93
N GLY A 185 -10.44 -11.13 -6.76
CA GLY A 185 -9.68 -10.23 -7.64
C GLY A 185 -9.64 -10.76 -9.07
N SER A 186 -9.22 -9.92 -10.02
CA SER A 186 -8.88 -10.35 -11.37
C SER A 186 -7.75 -11.37 -11.33
N GLU A 187 -7.88 -12.43 -12.12
CA GLU A 187 -6.99 -13.60 -12.09
C GLU A 187 -5.56 -13.28 -12.54
N SER A 188 -5.40 -12.22 -13.33
CA SER A 188 -4.11 -11.62 -13.70
C SER A 188 -3.44 -10.94 -12.50
N ARG A 189 -2.72 -11.75 -11.72
CA ARG A 189 -1.46 -11.27 -11.11
C ARG A 189 -0.48 -10.88 -12.22
N GLY A 190 0.48 -10.02 -11.86
CA GLY A 190 1.29 -9.32 -12.84
C GLY A 190 1.91 -10.25 -13.87
N GLY A 191 1.98 -9.79 -15.12
CA GLY A 191 2.47 -10.62 -16.22
C GLY A 191 3.84 -11.20 -15.89
N GLU A 192 4.04 -12.49 -16.18
CA GLU A 192 5.37 -13.10 -16.09
C GLU A 192 6.29 -12.34 -17.04
N HIS A 193 7.16 -11.49 -16.48
CA HIS A 193 8.27 -10.94 -17.22
C HIS A 193 9.26 -12.09 -17.40
N ASP A 194 9.04 -12.85 -18.47
CA ASP A 194 10.12 -13.53 -19.17
C ASP A 194 11.05 -12.41 -19.64
N ASP A 195 11.94 -11.97 -18.73
CA ASP A 195 13.13 -11.19 -19.01
C ASP A 195 13.94 -12.05 -19.98
N GLY A 196 13.59 -11.91 -21.25
CA GLY A 196 14.13 -12.65 -22.38
C GLY A 196 15.59 -12.32 -22.54
N MET A 197 16.43 -12.90 -21.68
CA MET A 197 17.84 -13.07 -21.92
C MET A 197 17.96 -14.09 -23.04
N GLU A 198 17.70 -13.58 -24.25
CA GLU A 198 18.03 -14.21 -25.50
C GLU A 198 19.55 -14.40 -25.48
N VAL A 199 19.95 -15.57 -24.98
CA VAL A 199 21.34 -15.97 -24.86
C VAL A 199 21.90 -15.98 -26.27
N ILE A 200 22.66 -14.93 -26.58
CA ILE A 200 23.29 -14.66 -27.87
C ILE A 200 24.31 -15.78 -28.14
N ARG A 201 23.81 -16.92 -28.61
CA ARG A 201 24.58 -18.15 -28.86
C ARG A 201 24.84 -18.33 -30.35
N LYS A 202 25.63 -17.40 -30.92
CA LYS A 202 26.74 -17.70 -31.84
C LYS A 202 27.47 -16.45 -32.29
#